data_AF-A0AAN9IJT3-F1
#
_entry.id   AF-A0AAN9IJT3-F1
#
_cell.length_a   1.000
_cell.length_b   1.000
_cell.length_c   1.000
_cell.angle_alpha   90.00
_cell.angle_beta   90.00
_cell.angle_gamma   90.00
#
_symmetry.space_group_name_H-M   'P 1'
#
loop_
_entity.id
_entity.type
_entity.pdbx_description
1 polymer ?
#
loop_
_entity_poly.entity_id
_entity_poly.type
_entity_poly.pdbx_seq_one_letter_code
_entity_poly.pdbx_strand_id
1 'polypeptide(L)'
;MASLLKIWRGLLSSWKRRSINALCGAGILSIPYAVREGGWFGIGILLIFAVFSFYTGLLLRYCLDSDPELETYPDIGQAAFGTTGRIAISIILYSELYVSIPLLCIIPCQVTF
;
A
#
# COMPACT_ATOMS: atom_id res chain seq x y z
N MET A 1 -27.57 -2.89 -19.28
CA MET A 1 -26.90 -3.47 -18.09
C MET A 1 -25.65 -4.32 -18.43
N ALA A 2 -25.74 -5.35 -19.29
CA ALA A 2 -24.63 -6.30 -19.51
C ALA A 2 -23.37 -5.73 -20.21
N SER A 3 -23.50 -4.78 -21.16
CA SER A 3 -22.33 -4.14 -21.81
C SER A 3 -21.55 -3.24 -20.85
N LEU A 4 -22.24 -2.50 -19.99
CA LEU A 4 -21.62 -1.67 -18.95
C LEU A 4 -20.85 -2.52 -17.94
N LEU A 5 -21.40 -3.67 -17.54
CA LEU A 5 -20.74 -4.60 -16.61
C LEU A 5 -19.48 -5.26 -17.20
N LYS A 6 -19.42 -5.47 -18.52
CA LYS A 6 -18.21 -5.95 -19.23
C LYS A 6 -17.13 -4.87 -19.33
N ILE A 7 -17.52 -3.64 -19.66
CA ILE A 7 -16.61 -2.48 -19.66
C ILE A 7 -16.07 -2.20 -18.26
N TRP A 8 -16.93 -2.27 -17.24
CA TRP A 8 -16.54 -2.05 -15.85
C TRP A 8 -15.59 -3.15 -15.35
N ARG A 9 -15.83 -4.43 -15.67
CA ARG A 9 -14.87 -5.51 -15.41
C ARG A 9 -13.55 -5.35 -16.19
N GLY A 10 -13.60 -4.90 -17.44
CA GLY A 10 -12.43 -4.63 -18.26
C GLY A 10 -11.56 -3.50 -17.69
N LEU A 11 -12.19 -2.42 -17.24
CA LEU A 11 -11.56 -1.33 -16.52
C LEU A 11 -10.98 -1.81 -15.19
N LEU A 12 -11.74 -2.52 -14.36
CA LEU A 12 -11.27 -3.08 -13.09
C LEU A 12 -10.03 -3.98 -13.27
N SER A 13 -10.02 -4.82 -14.33
CA SER A 13 -8.85 -5.65 -14.65
C SER A 13 -7.62 -4.82 -15.06
N SER A 14 -7.83 -3.68 -15.71
CA SER A 14 -6.77 -2.78 -16.16
C SER A 14 -6.20 -1.94 -15.01
N TRP A 15 -7.06 -1.46 -14.11
CA TRP A 15 -6.67 -0.79 -12.88
C TRP A 15 -5.88 -1.73 -11.95
N LYS A 16 -6.36 -2.96 -11.76
CA LYS A 16 -5.66 -3.97 -10.96
C LYS A 16 -4.24 -4.24 -11.48
N ARG A 17 -4.07 -4.37 -12.80
CA ARG A 17 -2.75 -4.57 -13.42
C ARG A 17 -1.80 -3.40 -13.16
N ARG A 18 -2.27 -2.16 -13.29
CA ARG A 18 -1.42 -0.97 -13.09
C ARG A 18 -0.92 -0.85 -11.66
N SER A 19 -1.78 -1.11 -10.68
CA SER A 19 -1.38 -1.11 -9.25
C SER A 19 -0.37 -2.20 -8.94
N ILE A 20 -0.54 -3.41 -9.49
CA ILE A 20 0.42 -4.50 -9.31
C ILE A 20 1.76 -4.14 -9.94
N ASN A 21 1.77 -3.57 -11.14
CA ASN A 21 3.01 -3.17 -11.81
C ASN A 21 3.78 -2.11 -11.01
N ALA A 22 3.09 -1.14 -10.40
CA ALA A 22 3.70 -0.12 -9.55
C ALA A 22 4.29 -0.72 -8.25
N LEU A 23 3.53 -1.59 -7.58
CA LEU A 23 3.95 -2.28 -6.35
C LEU A 23 5.11 -3.24 -6.60
N CYS A 24 5.06 -4.00 -7.71
CA CYS A 24 6.17 -4.85 -8.13
C CYS A 24 7.42 -4.02 -8.41
N GLY A 25 7.31 -2.87 -9.07
CA GLY A 25 8.45 -1.99 -9.33
C GLY A 25 9.16 -1.53 -8.06
N ALA A 26 8.44 -0.94 -7.12
CA ALA A 26 9.02 -0.48 -5.86
C ALA A 26 9.47 -1.63 -4.96
N GLY A 27 8.67 -2.69 -4.86
CA GLY A 27 8.93 -3.83 -3.98
C GLY A 27 10.11 -4.70 -4.42
N ILE A 28 10.31 -4.89 -5.73
CA ILE A 28 11.40 -5.73 -6.24
C ILE A 28 12.78 -5.11 -5.96
N LEU A 29 12.89 -3.79 -5.83
CA LEU A 29 14.15 -3.11 -5.46
C LEU A 29 14.38 -3.13 -3.94
N SER A 30 13.33 -2.90 -3.15
CA SER A 30 13.47 -2.77 -1.70
C SER A 30 13.55 -4.11 -0.94
N ILE A 31 12.80 -5.13 -1.37
CA ILE A 31 12.77 -6.44 -0.71
C ILE A 31 14.14 -7.16 -0.72
N PRO A 32 14.88 -7.26 -1.85
CA PRO A 32 16.17 -7.94 -1.83
C PRO A 32 17.23 -7.18 -1.01
N TYR A 33 17.16 -5.85 -0.97
CA TYR A 33 18.04 -5.05 -0.12
C TYR A 33 17.75 -5.30 1.37
N ALA A 34 16.47 -5.33 1.76
CA ALA A 34 16.07 -5.66 3.12
C ALA A 34 16.45 -7.08 3.55
N VAL A 35 16.38 -8.06 2.64
CA VAL A 35 16.82 -9.46 2.92
C VAL A 35 18.34 -9.56 2.99
N ARG A 36 19.08 -8.81 2.17
CA ARG A 36 20.55 -8.82 2.17
C ARG A 36 21.11 -8.31 3.49
N GLU A 37 20.54 -7.24 4.04
CA GLU A 37 20.94 -6.68 5.34
C GLU A 37 20.31 -7.44 6.52
N GLY A 38 19.09 -7.98 6.37
CA GLY A 38 18.34 -8.66 7.43
C GLY A 38 18.59 -10.17 7.58
N GLY A 39 19.32 -10.80 6.65
CA GLY A 39 19.63 -12.23 6.67
C GLY A 39 18.39 -13.13 6.74
N TRP A 40 18.55 -14.33 7.31
CA TRP A 40 17.47 -15.33 7.40
C TRP A 40 16.28 -14.88 8.27
N PHE A 41 16.53 -14.03 9.26
CA PHE A 41 15.48 -13.42 10.09
C PHE A 41 14.63 -12.42 9.29
N GLY A 42 15.21 -11.74 8.31
CA GLY A 42 14.48 -10.86 7.38
C GLY A 42 13.41 -11.60 6.59
N ILE A 43 13.66 -12.85 6.19
CA ILE A 43 12.67 -13.68 5.47
C ILE A 43 11.46 -13.99 6.37
N GLY A 44 11.70 -14.30 7.65
CA GLY A 44 10.63 -14.56 8.61
C GLY A 44 9.74 -13.32 8.84
N ILE A 45 10.36 -12.15 9.00
CA ILE A 45 9.64 -10.89 9.21
C ILE A 45 8.84 -10.51 7.96
N LEU A 46 9.39 -10.67 6.76
CA LEU A 46 8.68 -10.42 5.50
C LEU A 46 7.44 -11.30 5.34
N LEU A 47 7.53 -12.57 5.75
CA LEU A 47 6.41 -13.51 5.67
C LEU A 47 5.29 -13.11 6.66
N ILE A 48 5.66 -12.75 7.90
CA ILE A 48 4.71 -12.23 8.88
C ILE A 48 4.03 -10.95 8.35
N PHE A 49 4.81 -10.01 7.79
CA PHE A 49 4.27 -8.77 7.25
C PHE A 49 3.34 -8.99 6.05
N ALA A 50 3.62 -9.99 5.22
CA ALA A 50 2.75 -10.40 4.12
C ALA A 50 1.40 -10.93 4.64
N VAL A 51 1.41 -11.78 5.69
CA VAL A 51 0.18 -12.27 6.32
C VAL A 51 -0.61 -11.12 6.96
N PHE A 52 0.07 -10.22 7.67
CA PHE A 52 -0.57 -9.02 8.24
C PHE A 52 -1.20 -8.13 7.17
N SER A 53 -0.49 -7.89 6.06
CA SER A 53 -0.99 -7.08 4.94
C SER A 53 -2.20 -7.73 4.28
N PHE A 54 -2.20 -9.06 4.13
CA PHE A 54 -3.36 -9.79 3.63
C PHE A 54 -4.55 -9.70 4.59
N TYR A 55 -4.31 -9.84 5.90
CA TYR A 55 -5.34 -9.73 6.93
C TYR A 55 -5.96 -8.32 6.96
N THR A 56 -5.14 -7.27 6.95
CA THR A 56 -5.59 -5.87 6.91
C THR A 56 -6.38 -5.57 5.64
N GLY A 57 -5.93 -6.07 4.48
CA GLY A 57 -6.65 -5.90 3.21
C GLY A 57 -8.01 -6.61 3.19
N LEU A 58 -8.11 -7.77 3.84
CA LEU A 58 -9.37 -8.49 3.97
C LEU A 58 -10.35 -7.72 4.86
N LEU A 59 -9.87 -7.24 6.01
CA LEU A 59 -10.67 -6.47 6.96
C LEU A 59 -11.17 -5.16 6.34
N LEU A 60 -10.29 -4.46 5.61
CA LEU A 60 -10.63 -3.23 4.89
C LEU A 60 -11.72 -3.49 3.84
N ARG A 61 -11.65 -4.61 3.12
CA ARG A 61 -12.65 -4.99 2.13
C ARG A 61 -14.01 -5.26 2.76
N TYR A 62 -14.07 -5.89 3.93
CA TYR A 62 -15.32 -6.08 4.66
C TYR A 62 -15.94 -4.76 5.13
N CYS A 63 -15.13 -3.82 5.62
CA CYS A 63 -15.60 -2.50 6.01
C CYS A 63 -16.13 -1.70 4.81
N LEU A 64 -15.42 -1.71 3.68
CA LEU A 64 -15.82 -0.98 2.48
C LEU A 64 -17.13 -1.50 1.84
N ASP A 65 -17.41 -2.80 2.01
CA ASP A 65 -18.64 -3.44 1.54
C ASP A 65 -19.84 -3.13 2.44
N SER A 66 -19.58 -2.73 3.70
CA SER A 66 -20.63 -2.44 4.69
C SER A 66 -21.09 -0.99 4.68
N ASP A 67 -20.20 -0.01 4.43
CA ASP A 67 -20.53 1.43 4.41
C ASP A 67 -19.78 2.17 3.27
N PRO A 68 -20.45 2.50 2.15
CA PRO A 68 -19.83 3.16 0.99
C PRO A 68 -19.75 4.71 1.08
N GLU A 69 -20.01 5.32 2.23
CA GLU A 69 -20.23 6.78 2.37
C GLU A 69 -19.03 7.57 2.93
N LEU A 70 -17.85 6.96 3.05
CA LEU A 70 -16.67 7.57 3.68
C LEU A 70 -15.69 8.15 2.64
N GLU A 71 -15.67 9.48 2.51
CA GLU A 71 -14.89 10.22 1.50
C GLU A 71 -13.37 10.28 1.78
N THR A 72 -12.91 10.03 3.01
CA THR A 72 -11.50 10.32 3.39
C THR A 72 -10.80 9.08 3.96
N TYR A 73 -9.63 8.73 3.41
CA TYR A 73 -8.83 7.53 3.77
C TYR A 73 -8.58 7.31 5.28
N PRO A 74 -8.27 8.34 6.10
CA PRO A 74 -8.15 8.19 7.54
C PRO A 74 -9.48 7.85 8.26
N ASP A 75 -10.64 8.25 7.73
CA ASP A 75 -11.96 7.92 8.34
C ASP A 75 -12.36 6.46 8.06
N ILE A 76 -11.96 5.91 6.91
CA ILE A 76 -12.08 4.47 6.63
C ILE A 76 -11.29 3.66 7.67
N GLY A 77 -10.10 4.14 8.03
CA GLY A 77 -9.29 3.57 9.11
C GLY A 77 -9.95 3.66 10.49
N GLN A 78 -10.71 4.73 10.74
CA GLN A 78 -11.48 4.90 11.98
C GLN A 78 -12.63 3.90 12.09
N ALA A 79 -13.34 3.65 10.98
CA ALA A 79 -14.44 2.69 10.95
C ALA A 79 -13.95 1.23 11.11
N ALA A 80 -12.78 0.90 10.54
CA ALA A 80 -12.26 -0.47 10.56
C ALA A 80 -11.48 -0.86 11.82
N PHE A 81 -10.73 0.07 12.42
CA PHE A 81 -9.81 -0.18 13.54
C PHE A 81 -10.09 0.71 14.78
N GLY A 82 -11.13 1.54 14.74
CA GLY A 82 -11.40 2.55 15.76
C GLY A 82 -10.45 3.76 15.68
N THR A 83 -10.50 4.61 16.70
CA THR A 83 -9.72 5.88 16.74
C THR A 83 -8.21 5.67 16.64
N THR A 84 -7.70 4.53 17.10
CA THR A 84 -6.28 4.16 17.03
C THR A 84 -5.80 3.96 15.59
N GLY A 85 -6.61 3.35 14.72
CA GLY A 85 -6.28 3.13 13.32
C GLY A 85 -6.16 4.42 12.52
N ARG A 86 -7.04 5.40 12.80
CA ARG A 86 -6.99 6.73 12.17
C ARG A 86 -5.66 7.44 12.42
N ILE A 87 -5.20 7.41 13.66
CA ILE A 87 -3.96 8.07 14.07
C ILE A 87 -2.76 7.35 13.44
N ALA A 88 -2.74 6.02 13.46
CA ALA A 88 -1.66 5.23 12.86
C ALA A 88 -1.53 5.47 11.35
N ILE A 89 -2.64 5.42 10.59
CA ILE A 89 -2.63 5.63 9.13
C ILE A 89 -2.19 7.05 8.78
N SER A 90 -2.69 8.05 9.50
CA SER A 90 -2.29 9.45 9.29
C SER A 90 -0.79 9.63 9.54
N ILE A 91 -0.26 9.15 10.66
CA ILE A 91 1.17 9.25 11.01
C ILE A 91 2.03 8.55 9.95
N ILE A 92 1.66 7.34 9.53
CA ILE A 92 2.41 6.58 8.53
C ILE A 92 2.43 7.35 7.20
N LEU A 93 1.28 7.84 6.74
CA LEU A 93 1.18 8.58 5.47
C LEU A 93 2.02 9.87 5.49
N TYR A 94 1.97 10.63 6.60
CA TYR A 94 2.81 11.82 6.78
C TYR A 94 4.29 11.47 6.85
N SER A 95 4.65 10.38 7.52
CA SER A 95 6.05 9.93 7.61
C SER A 95 6.61 9.47 6.27
N GLU A 96 5.81 8.77 5.46
CA GLU A 96 6.21 8.27 4.15
C GLU A 96 6.40 9.43 3.16
N LEU A 97 5.53 10.44 3.23
CA LEU A 97 5.68 11.67 2.47
C LEU A 97 6.96 12.43 2.88
N TYR A 98 7.23 12.52 4.19
CA TYR A 98 8.42 13.18 4.71
C TYR A 98 9.73 12.48 4.31
N VAL A 99 9.74 11.15 4.20
CA VAL A 99 10.91 10.37 3.74
C VAL A 99 11.08 10.44 2.22
N SER A 100 9.98 10.47 1.46
CA SER A 100 10.02 10.47 -0.01
C SER A 100 10.56 11.78 -0.59
N ILE A 101 10.24 12.92 0.02
CA ILE A 101 10.68 14.25 -0.42
C ILE A 101 12.23 14.39 -0.46
N PRO A 102 12.98 14.14 0.63
CA PRO A 102 14.43 14.25 0.63
C PRO A 102 15.10 13.17 -0.23
N LEU A 103 14.56 11.95 -0.27
CA LEU A 103 15.11 10.87 -1.09
C LEU A 103 15.03 11.22 -2.59
N LEU A 104 13.91 11.78 -3.04
CA LEU A 104 13.74 12.24 -4.42
C LEU A 104 14.65 13.43 -4.77
N CYS A 105 14.99 14.30 -3.81
CA CYS A 105 15.96 15.38 -4.01
C CYS A 105 17.43 14.90 -4.01
N ILE A 106 17.76 13.84 -3.27
CA ILE A 106 19.12 13.27 -3.18
C ILE A 106 19.49 12.47 -4.43
N ILE A 107 18.56 11.71 -5.01
CA ILE A 107 18.79 10.88 -6.20
C ILE A 107 19.34 11.68 -7.41
N PRO A 108 18.81 12.85 -7.81
CA PRO A 108 19.37 13.63 -8.91
C PRO A 108 20.72 14.29 -8.56
N CYS A 109 21.01 14.51 -7.27
CA CYS A 109 22.26 15.12 -6.83
C CYS A 109 23.46 14.14 -6.95
N GLN A 110 23.23 12.83 -6.83
CA GLN A 110 24.28 11.80 -6.98
C GLN A 110 24.59 11.42 -8.44
N VAL A 111 23.73 11.78 -9.40
CA VAL A 111 23.89 11.42 -10.83
C VAL A 111 24.54 12.56 -11.66
N THR A 112 24.77 13.73 -11.05
CA THR A 112 25.35 14.91 -11.72
C THR A 112 26.85 15.13 -11.41
N PHE A 113 27.52 14.16 -10.79
CA PHE A 113 28.98 14.15 -10.60
C PHE A 113 29.64 12.94 -11.29
#